data_AF-A0A7J2KG60-F1
#
_entry.id   AF-A0A7J2KG60-F1
#
_cell.length_a   1.000
_cell.length_b   1.000
_cell.length_c   1.000
_cell.angle_alpha   90.00
_cell.angle_beta   90.00
_cell.angle_gamma   90.00
#
_symmetry.space_group_name_H-M   'P 1'
#
loop_
_entity.id
_entity.type
_entity.pdbx_description
1 polymer ?
#
loop_
_entity_poly.entity_id
_entity_poly.type
_entity_poly.pdbx_seq_one_letter_code
_entity_poly.pdbx_strand_id
1 'polypeptide(L)'
;MKIYKGNIVPLWDREEKTFLKVKESSEEEIREKWIEFLKYLRKYLELIIRIYNKKSLETDKGISSSEIKPVESADLSVIANAIAMFFKTPLYKEVFKGLYLSPFKMLTIFSASKKVIANLSKDERYRLNVYDLENLFKSKVLDLLEKDDDIKNLITLLDDDELYKLLIDCYTSIPSDTRPGANTSSLIIHLLSSSALIWPLNENIAKKDIAIFRIASLLHDIGKPLNYERHVDASVKEARKLLSGLILDKDLEKILEKIKSHHEKGNVISLADAKSSSTDRLMKYIRYTIGGDVEKLVREIAEDVDEDPVGWAYGSGREIWEFWKKVEEKYPGKIMELTEKFIEKINSIQSRNVLEQKVEEPEIMDKNILFVKIDLRGIQKYIRSTISLKALSGASLLIEMLIHYLIPYRLIEEYGFPYESILYSGGGNIVIIIPASRISILNKVMRETLTNIFDGLG
;
A
#
# COMPACT_ATOMS: atom_id res chain seq x y z
N MET A 1 12.10 -15.89 -18.61
CA MET A 1 10.67 -16.17 -18.84
C MET A 1 9.96 -14.85 -19.08
N LYS A 2 8.82 -14.83 -19.78
CA LYS A 2 7.95 -13.65 -19.79
C LYS A 2 7.15 -13.62 -18.48
N ILE A 3 6.81 -12.43 -18.01
CA ILE A 3 5.95 -12.24 -16.83
C ILE A 3 4.64 -11.63 -17.31
N TYR A 4 3.54 -12.20 -16.83
CA TYR A 4 2.19 -11.78 -17.19
C TYR A 4 1.48 -11.24 -15.96
N LYS A 5 0.99 -9.99 -16.05
CA LYS A 5 0.13 -9.38 -15.04
C LYS A 5 -1.30 -9.31 -15.54
N GLY A 6 -2.19 -10.04 -14.88
CA GLY A 6 -3.62 -9.93 -15.13
C GLY A 6 -4.24 -8.68 -14.49
N ASN A 7 -5.13 -8.00 -15.20
CA ASN A 7 -5.85 -6.81 -14.75
C ASN A 7 -7.36 -7.10 -14.79
N ILE A 8 -7.96 -7.35 -13.61
CA ILE A 8 -9.40 -7.61 -13.48
C ILE A 8 -10.21 -6.44 -14.02
N VAL A 9 -9.80 -5.22 -13.65
CA VAL A 9 -10.25 -3.98 -14.28
C VAL A 9 -9.30 -3.69 -15.45
N PRO A 10 -9.77 -3.72 -16.71
CA PRO A 10 -8.89 -3.54 -17.86
C PRO A 10 -8.19 -2.18 -17.85
N LEU A 11 -6.92 -2.16 -18.24
CA LEU A 11 -6.13 -0.93 -18.33
C LEU A 11 -6.26 -0.33 -19.73
N TRP A 12 -6.47 0.98 -19.83
CA TRP A 12 -6.43 1.65 -21.12
C TRP A 12 -4.97 1.84 -21.56
N ASP A 13 -4.55 1.12 -22.59
CA ASP A 13 -3.31 1.36 -23.29
C ASP A 13 -3.49 2.53 -24.25
N ARG A 14 -2.66 3.57 -24.06
CA ARG A 14 -2.71 4.77 -24.90
C ARG A 14 -2.02 4.58 -26.24
N GLU A 15 -1.01 3.71 -26.31
CA GLU A 15 -0.25 3.44 -27.52
C GLU A 15 -1.08 2.58 -28.46
N GLU A 16 -1.56 1.44 -27.95
CA GLU A 16 -2.40 0.51 -28.71
C GLU A 16 -3.85 0.97 -28.83
N LYS A 17 -4.28 1.97 -28.04
CA LYS A 17 -5.67 2.46 -27.95
C LYS A 17 -6.68 1.34 -27.67
N THR A 18 -6.28 0.38 -26.84
CA THR A 18 -7.10 -0.78 -26.46
C THR A 18 -7.09 -0.99 -24.95
N PHE A 19 -8.03 -1.81 -24.48
CA PHE A 19 -8.05 -2.23 -23.08
C PHE A 19 -7.21 -3.50 -22.90
N LEU A 20 -6.11 -3.39 -22.18
CA LEU A 20 -5.26 -4.51 -21.80
C LEU A 20 -5.85 -5.24 -20.60
N LYS A 21 -6.22 -6.51 -20.82
CA LYS A 21 -6.57 -7.45 -19.74
C LYS A 21 -5.32 -8.07 -19.12
N VAL A 22 -4.27 -8.30 -19.93
CA VAL A 22 -3.00 -8.84 -19.46
C VAL A 22 -1.87 -7.95 -19.99
N LYS A 23 -0.98 -7.53 -19.09
CA LYS A 23 0.27 -6.86 -19.46
C LYS A 23 1.38 -7.91 -19.48
N GLU A 24 2.05 -8.03 -20.61
CA GLU A 24 3.26 -8.83 -20.76
C GLU A 24 4.48 -7.94 -20.47
N SER A 25 5.47 -8.47 -19.78
CA SER A 25 6.75 -7.78 -19.56
C SER A 25 7.89 -8.79 -19.52
N SER A 26 9.09 -8.36 -19.91
CA SER A 26 10.28 -9.18 -19.73
C SER A 26 10.76 -9.14 -18.27
N GLU A 27 11.45 -10.19 -17.83
CA GLU A 27 12.10 -10.22 -16.50
C GLU A 27 13.11 -9.07 -16.32
N GLU A 28 13.85 -8.73 -17.38
CA GLU A 28 14.85 -7.66 -17.36
C GLU A 28 14.20 -6.29 -17.17
N GLU A 29 13.15 -6.00 -17.94
CA GLU A 29 12.38 -4.74 -17.82
C GLU A 29 11.79 -4.58 -16.42
N ILE A 30 11.17 -5.64 -15.88
CA ILE A 30 10.62 -5.62 -14.51
C ILE A 30 11.72 -5.37 -13.49
N ARG A 31 12.88 -6.02 -13.65
CA ARG A 31 14.01 -5.89 -12.73
C ARG A 31 14.59 -4.48 -12.75
N GLU A 32 14.79 -3.88 -13.92
CA GLU A 32 15.33 -2.53 -14.07
C GLU A 32 14.40 -1.49 -13.42
N LYS A 33 13.11 -1.53 -13.78
CA LYS A 33 12.08 -0.66 -13.19
C LYS A 33 12.01 -0.83 -11.68
N TRP A 34 12.04 -2.06 -11.19
CA TRP A 34 11.97 -2.31 -9.75
C TRP A 34 13.21 -1.80 -9.00
N ILE A 35 14.42 -1.95 -9.56
CA ILE A 35 15.63 -1.40 -8.94
C ILE A 35 15.55 0.13 -8.86
N GLU A 36 15.07 0.79 -9.90
CA GLU A 36 14.86 2.23 -9.89
C GLU A 36 13.81 2.65 -8.85
N PHE A 37 12.70 1.91 -8.78
CA PHE A 37 11.65 2.13 -7.79
C PHE A 37 12.17 2.05 -6.35
N LEU A 38 13.01 1.06 -6.06
CA LEU A 38 13.64 0.91 -4.74
C LEU A 38 14.64 2.04 -4.43
N LYS A 39 15.30 2.64 -5.43
CA LYS A 39 16.14 3.84 -5.23
C LYS A 39 15.29 5.04 -4.82
N TYR A 40 14.15 5.24 -5.46
CA TYR A 40 13.20 6.30 -5.07
C TYR A 40 12.67 6.09 -3.65
N LEU A 41 12.28 4.85 -3.29
CA LEU A 41 11.86 4.51 -1.93
C LEU A 41 12.96 4.84 -0.92
N ARG A 42 14.22 4.46 -1.19
CA ARG A 42 15.35 4.77 -0.32
C ARG A 42 15.52 6.28 -0.11
N LYS A 43 15.54 7.06 -1.21
CA LYS A 43 15.66 8.53 -1.16
C LYS A 43 14.51 9.17 -0.36
N TYR A 44 13.29 8.67 -0.55
CA TYR A 44 12.12 9.10 0.20
C TYR A 44 12.29 8.83 1.70
N LEU A 45 12.71 7.62 2.10
CA LEU A 45 12.90 7.28 3.51
C LEU A 45 14.00 8.13 4.16
N GLU A 46 15.09 8.40 3.45
CA GLU A 46 16.15 9.30 3.92
C GLU A 46 15.63 10.70 4.22
N LEU A 47 14.81 11.28 3.33
CA LEU A 47 14.18 12.59 3.54
C LEU A 47 13.23 12.58 4.73
N ILE A 48 12.36 11.56 4.84
CA ILE A 48 11.43 11.43 5.97
C ILE A 48 12.19 11.40 7.30
N ILE A 49 13.29 10.66 7.38
CA ILE A 49 14.07 10.52 8.62
C ILE A 49 14.82 11.80 8.96
N ARG A 50 15.37 12.50 7.96
CA ARG A 50 15.98 13.83 8.17
C ARG A 50 14.96 14.78 8.76
N ILE A 51 13.76 14.87 8.17
CA ILE A 51 12.67 15.72 8.68
C ILE A 51 12.26 15.27 10.09
N TYR A 52 12.09 13.97 10.31
CA TYR A 52 11.66 13.42 11.59
C TYR A 52 12.63 13.69 12.73
N ASN A 53 13.94 13.66 12.45
CA ASN A 53 14.96 13.91 13.45
C ASN A 53 15.15 15.40 13.79
N LYS A 54 14.53 16.32 13.05
CA LYS A 54 14.56 17.75 13.39
C LYS A 54 13.80 17.99 14.69
N LYS A 55 14.41 18.78 15.58
CA LYS A 55 13.79 19.22 16.84
C LYS A 55 13.06 20.56 16.70
N SER A 56 13.42 21.36 15.71
CA SER A 56 12.81 22.66 15.39
C SER A 56 12.97 22.92 13.88
N LEU A 57 12.17 23.85 13.35
CA LEU A 57 12.37 24.35 11.99
C LEU A 57 13.62 25.24 11.96
N GLU A 58 14.44 25.07 10.93
CA GLU A 58 15.62 25.93 10.73
C GLU A 58 15.15 27.26 10.13
N THR A 59 15.19 28.32 10.94
CA THR A 59 14.91 29.67 10.48
C THR A 59 16.25 30.41 10.31
N ASP A 60 16.67 30.58 9.06
CA ASP A 60 17.64 31.60 8.59
C ASP A 60 19.12 31.49 8.93
N LYS A 61 19.66 30.34 9.37
CA LYS A 61 21.11 30.10 9.32
C LYS A 61 21.41 28.70 8.84
N GLY A 62 21.92 28.62 7.61
CA GLY A 62 22.31 27.37 6.96
C GLY A 62 23.21 26.52 7.84
N ILE A 63 22.62 25.47 8.41
CA ILE A 63 23.34 24.28 8.80
C ILE A 63 22.95 23.23 7.76
N SER A 64 23.69 23.26 6.65
CA SER A 64 23.67 22.20 5.67
C SER A 64 23.91 20.85 6.34
N SER A 65 23.02 19.89 6.04
CA SER A 65 23.16 18.45 6.24
C SER A 65 23.43 18.00 7.69
N SER A 66 22.35 17.81 8.47
CA SER A 66 22.42 16.93 9.63
C SER A 66 22.61 15.49 9.14
N GLU A 67 23.64 14.81 9.65
CA GLU A 67 23.83 13.37 9.45
C GLU A 67 22.53 12.62 9.70
N ILE A 68 22.22 11.64 8.84
CA ILE A 68 21.05 10.78 9.04
C ILE A 68 21.28 9.99 10.33
N LYS A 69 20.53 10.37 11.37
CA LYS A 69 20.51 9.64 12.63
C LYS A 69 19.51 8.49 12.53
N PRO A 70 19.90 7.26 12.88
CA PRO A 70 18.96 6.14 12.91
C PRO A 70 17.76 6.42 13.81
N VAL A 71 16.57 6.02 13.35
CA VAL A 71 15.34 6.12 14.15
C VAL A 71 15.44 5.23 15.37
N GLU A 72 15.05 5.77 16.53
CA GLU A 72 15.03 5.03 17.78
C GLU A 72 14.01 3.88 17.73
N SER A 73 14.28 2.81 18.47
CA SER A 73 13.41 1.62 18.53
C SER A 73 11.94 1.92 18.84
N ALA A 74 11.66 2.97 19.63
CA ALA A 74 10.29 3.34 20.02
C ALA A 74 9.49 3.97 18.87
N ASP A 75 10.19 4.50 17.86
CA ASP A 75 9.64 5.32 16.79
C ASP A 75 9.61 4.58 15.43
N LEU A 76 9.89 3.27 15.41
CA LEU A 76 9.92 2.46 14.17
C LEU A 76 8.61 2.50 13.36
N SER A 77 7.48 2.85 13.97
CA SER A 77 6.21 3.04 13.26
C SER A 77 6.29 4.13 12.19
N VAL A 78 7.18 5.12 12.34
CA VAL A 78 7.43 6.16 11.33
C VAL A 78 7.95 5.54 10.04
N ILE A 79 8.87 4.58 10.13
CA ILE A 79 9.41 3.87 8.96
C ILE A 79 8.34 3.03 8.29
N ALA A 80 7.56 2.27 9.08
CA ALA A 80 6.46 1.47 8.55
C ALA A 80 5.43 2.33 7.80
N ASN A 81 5.00 3.45 8.42
CA ASN A 81 4.08 4.40 7.82
C ASN A 81 4.67 5.02 6.56
N ALA A 82 5.95 5.41 6.57
CA ALA A 82 6.64 6.00 5.44
C ALA A 82 6.67 5.05 4.23
N ILE A 83 7.05 3.78 4.42
CA ILE A 83 7.04 2.78 3.34
C ILE A 83 5.63 2.64 2.76
N ALA A 84 4.60 2.52 3.62
CA ALA A 84 3.22 2.37 3.18
C ALA A 84 2.67 3.64 2.48
N MET A 85 3.07 4.84 2.94
CA MET A 85 2.73 6.12 2.32
C MET A 85 3.41 6.28 0.96
N PHE A 86 4.67 5.89 0.82
CA PHE A 86 5.38 5.95 -0.47
C PHE A 86 4.67 5.13 -1.57
N PHE A 87 4.06 4.00 -1.20
CA PHE A 87 3.29 3.20 -2.15
C PHE A 87 2.00 3.89 -2.63
N LYS A 88 1.47 4.90 -1.93
CA LYS A 88 0.19 5.55 -2.27
C LYS A 88 0.34 7.02 -2.66
N THR A 89 1.05 7.82 -1.87
CA THR A 89 1.12 9.28 -2.00
C THR A 89 1.53 9.76 -3.40
N PRO A 90 2.56 9.19 -4.07
CA PRO A 90 2.97 9.66 -5.39
C PRO A 90 1.89 9.45 -6.48
N LEU A 91 0.92 8.54 -6.28
CA LEU A 91 -0.18 8.34 -7.24
C LEU A 91 -1.17 9.51 -7.29
N TYR A 92 -1.15 10.39 -6.29
CA TYR A 92 -2.07 11.52 -6.21
C TYR A 92 -1.45 12.76 -6.83
N LYS A 93 -1.78 13.01 -8.09
CA LYS A 93 -1.39 14.25 -8.77
C LYS A 93 -2.29 15.41 -8.37
N GLU A 94 -1.66 16.53 -8.06
CA GLU A 94 -2.35 17.81 -7.93
C GLU A 94 -2.81 18.29 -9.31
N VAL A 95 -4.05 18.76 -9.37
CA VAL A 95 -4.59 19.41 -10.58
C VAL A 95 -3.81 20.70 -10.88
N PHE A 96 -3.32 21.39 -9.84
CA PHE A 96 -2.55 22.62 -9.94
C PHE A 96 -1.29 22.52 -9.05
N LYS A 97 -0.19 21.98 -9.60
CA LYS A 97 1.10 21.84 -8.89
C LYS A 97 1.54 23.20 -8.33
N GLY A 98 1.91 23.23 -7.04
CA GLY A 98 2.48 24.42 -6.38
C GLY A 98 1.47 25.52 -6.01
N LEU A 99 0.17 25.30 -6.20
CA LEU A 99 -0.87 26.24 -5.73
C LEU A 99 -1.32 25.92 -4.30
N TYR A 100 -1.42 24.63 -3.97
CA TYR A 100 -1.73 24.13 -2.63
C TYR A 100 -1.15 22.72 -2.49
N LEU A 101 -0.72 22.37 -1.28
CA LEU A 101 -0.33 20.98 -0.98
C LEU A 101 -1.53 20.05 -1.07
N SER A 102 -1.39 18.91 -1.72
CA SER A 102 -2.44 17.89 -1.70
C SER A 102 -2.64 17.35 -0.28
N PRO A 103 -3.86 16.91 0.08
CA PRO A 103 -4.13 16.30 1.39
C PRO A 103 -3.18 15.15 1.74
N PHE A 104 -2.76 14.34 0.76
CA PHE A 104 -1.84 13.22 0.95
C PHE A 104 -0.40 13.68 1.23
N LYS A 105 0.05 14.72 0.54
CA LYS A 105 1.35 15.34 0.83
C LYS A 105 1.34 15.99 2.20
N MET A 106 0.27 16.70 2.55
CA MET A 106 0.09 17.21 3.92
C MET A 106 0.20 16.09 4.94
N LEU A 107 -0.55 14.99 4.78
CA LEU A 107 -0.47 13.86 5.70
C LEU A 107 0.96 13.33 5.84
N THR A 108 1.68 13.21 4.73
CA THR A 108 3.07 12.76 4.70
C THR A 108 4.00 13.73 5.44
N ILE A 109 3.92 15.03 5.14
CA ILE A 109 4.75 16.08 5.74
C ILE A 109 4.49 16.19 7.24
N PHE A 110 3.23 16.18 7.67
CA PHE A 110 2.85 16.28 9.07
C PHE A 110 3.27 15.04 9.86
N SER A 111 3.18 13.85 9.27
CA SER A 111 3.67 12.62 9.90
C SER A 111 5.19 12.63 10.05
N ALA A 112 5.91 13.09 9.02
CA ALA A 112 7.35 13.27 9.08
C ALA A 112 7.76 14.34 10.10
N SER A 113 7.01 15.44 10.19
CA SER A 113 7.33 16.60 11.03
C SER A 113 6.81 16.49 12.47
N LYS A 114 6.33 15.32 12.89
CA LYS A 114 5.67 15.13 14.21
C LYS A 114 6.49 15.68 15.38
N LYS A 115 7.80 15.42 15.42
CA LYS A 115 8.68 15.89 16.51
C LYS A 115 8.82 17.41 16.52
N VAL A 116 8.97 18.02 15.35
CA VAL A 116 8.98 19.48 15.19
C VAL A 116 7.67 20.08 15.68
N ILE A 117 6.53 19.53 15.24
CA ILE A 117 5.19 19.99 15.62
C ILE A 117 4.96 19.86 17.13
N ALA A 118 5.41 18.75 17.73
CA ALA A 118 5.31 18.53 19.17
C ALA A 118 6.10 19.57 19.99
N ASN A 119 7.17 20.14 19.43
CA ASN A 119 8.02 21.13 20.10
C ASN A 119 7.57 22.58 19.86
N LEU A 120 6.57 22.83 19.01
CA LEU A 120 6.02 24.16 18.81
C LEU A 120 5.45 24.74 20.12
N SER A 121 5.53 26.05 20.28
CA SER A 121 4.92 26.75 21.42
C SER A 121 3.40 26.55 21.46
N LYS A 122 2.77 26.86 22.61
CA LYS A 122 1.31 26.75 22.74
C LYS A 122 0.57 27.59 21.69
N ASP A 123 1.06 28.80 21.42
CA ASP A 123 0.48 29.71 20.44
C ASP A 123 0.69 29.23 19.00
N GLU A 124 1.87 28.68 18.69
CA GLU A 124 2.15 28.08 17.37
C GLU A 124 1.31 26.84 17.12
N ARG A 125 1.14 25.96 18.13
CA ARG A 125 0.24 24.80 18.02
C ARG A 125 -1.22 25.20 17.89
N TYR A 126 -1.65 26.25 18.59
CA TYR A 126 -3.00 26.80 18.45
C TYR A 126 -3.22 27.35 17.04
N ARG A 127 -2.24 28.07 16.46
CA ARG A 127 -2.32 28.58 15.08
C ARG A 127 -2.22 27.48 14.02
N LEU A 128 -1.44 26.43 14.28
CA LEU A 128 -1.32 25.28 13.39
C LEU A 128 -2.58 24.40 13.42
N ASN A 129 -3.41 24.50 14.47
CA ASN A 129 -4.48 23.57 14.85
C ASN A 129 -4.87 22.65 13.69
N VAL A 130 -4.20 21.50 13.65
CA VAL A 130 -4.26 20.56 12.51
C VAL A 130 -5.66 19.99 12.26
N TYR A 131 -6.57 20.24 13.21
CA TYR A 131 -7.97 19.86 13.17
C TYR A 131 -8.90 20.98 12.71
N ASP A 132 -8.40 22.21 12.62
CA ASP A 132 -9.10 23.38 12.12
C ASP A 132 -8.51 23.77 10.76
N LEU A 133 -9.24 23.40 9.71
CA LEU A 133 -8.79 23.62 8.33
C LEU A 133 -8.60 25.11 8.02
N GLU A 134 -9.43 26.00 8.59
CA GLU A 134 -9.30 27.44 8.36
C GLU A 134 -7.99 27.97 8.92
N ASN A 135 -7.68 27.62 10.17
CA ASN A 135 -6.43 28.00 10.81
C ASN A 135 -5.22 27.33 10.15
N LEU A 136 -5.34 26.06 9.75
CA LEU A 136 -4.29 25.34 9.03
C LEU A 136 -3.90 26.08 7.75
N PHE A 137 -4.86 26.45 6.90
CA PHE A 137 -4.59 27.20 5.66
C PHE A 137 -4.05 28.63 5.90
N LYS A 138 -4.37 29.24 7.05
CA LYS A 138 -3.84 30.56 7.44
C LYS A 138 -2.52 30.47 8.20
N SER A 139 -2.05 29.26 8.53
CA SER A 139 -0.95 29.09 9.47
C SER A 139 0.39 29.43 8.81
N LYS A 140 1.14 30.36 9.44
CA LYS A 140 2.54 30.61 9.08
C LYS A 140 3.44 29.37 9.22
N VAL A 141 2.98 28.35 9.93
CA VAL A 141 3.75 27.12 10.15
C VAL A 141 3.79 26.26 8.89
N LEU A 142 2.74 26.22 8.06
CA LEU A 142 2.84 25.63 6.72
C LEU A 142 3.89 26.36 5.89
N ASP A 143 3.84 27.70 5.87
CA ASP A 143 4.85 28.51 5.16
C ASP A 143 6.28 28.24 5.67
N LEU A 144 6.45 27.99 6.97
CA LEU A 144 7.75 27.67 7.56
C LEU A 144 8.21 26.25 7.22
N LEU A 145 7.30 25.28 7.22
CA LEU A 145 7.57 23.91 6.79
C LEU A 145 7.98 23.88 5.31
N GLU A 146 7.27 24.61 4.46
CA GLU A 146 7.60 24.72 3.02
C GLU A 146 8.92 25.46 2.76
N LYS A 147 9.42 26.24 3.71
CA LYS A 147 10.74 26.89 3.61
C LYS A 147 11.90 25.95 3.93
N ASP A 148 11.64 24.86 4.64
CA ASP A 148 12.64 23.85 4.97
C ASP A 148 13.07 23.06 3.73
N ASP A 149 14.38 22.97 3.49
CA ASP A 149 14.89 22.37 2.24
C ASP A 149 14.63 20.86 2.14
N ASP A 150 14.61 20.12 3.26
CA ASP A 150 14.28 18.69 3.21
C ASP A 150 12.79 18.49 2.88
N ILE A 151 11.91 19.36 3.39
CA ILE A 151 10.47 19.33 3.05
C ILE A 151 10.25 19.71 1.58
N LYS A 152 10.93 20.74 1.05
CA LYS A 152 10.88 21.06 -0.39
C LYS A 152 11.36 19.90 -1.25
N ASN A 153 12.44 19.25 -0.84
CA ASN A 153 12.99 18.09 -1.54
C ASN A 153 12.01 16.91 -1.50
N LEU A 154 11.31 16.71 -0.38
CA LEU A 154 10.27 15.71 -0.24
C LEU A 154 9.08 16.00 -1.16
N ILE A 155 8.59 17.24 -1.19
CA ILE A 155 7.49 17.66 -2.08
C ILE A 155 7.90 17.45 -3.55
N THR A 156 9.11 17.89 -3.90
CA THR A 156 9.65 17.75 -5.27
C THR A 156 9.76 16.28 -5.68
N LEU A 157 10.21 15.40 -4.77
CA LEU A 157 10.24 13.97 -5.01
C LEU A 157 8.84 13.38 -5.24
N LEU A 158 7.85 13.83 -4.46
CA LEU A 158 6.47 13.36 -4.58
C LEU A 158 5.75 13.91 -5.82
N ASP A 159 6.23 15.04 -6.37
CA ASP A 159 5.73 15.64 -7.62
C ASP A 159 6.44 15.15 -8.88
N ASP A 160 7.45 14.29 -8.72
CA ASP A 160 8.23 13.74 -9.82
C ASP A 160 7.34 12.88 -10.73
N ASP A 161 7.22 13.31 -11.99
CA ASP A 161 6.41 12.63 -12.99
C ASP A 161 7.02 11.28 -13.40
N GLU A 162 8.34 11.09 -13.26
CA GLU A 162 9.02 9.82 -13.49
C GLU A 162 8.67 8.83 -12.37
N LEU A 163 8.73 9.25 -11.11
CA LEU A 163 8.29 8.43 -9.97
C LEU A 163 6.82 8.01 -10.13
N TYR A 164 5.94 8.95 -10.49
CA TYR A 164 4.52 8.63 -10.71
C TYR A 164 4.34 7.54 -11.78
N LYS A 165 5.00 7.69 -12.95
CA LYS A 165 4.90 6.73 -14.04
C LYS A 165 5.46 5.38 -13.64
N LEU A 166 6.62 5.39 -12.98
CA LEU A 166 7.30 4.19 -12.50
C LEU A 166 6.44 3.42 -11.49
N LEU A 167 5.81 4.14 -10.55
CA LEU A 167 4.92 3.53 -9.56
C LEU A 167 3.68 2.93 -10.23
N ILE A 168 3.03 3.63 -11.16
CA ILE A 168 1.91 3.06 -11.95
C ILE A 168 2.34 1.81 -12.71
N ASP A 169 3.52 1.86 -13.34
CA ASP A 169 4.06 0.70 -14.04
C ASP A 169 4.25 -0.47 -13.08
N CYS A 170 4.86 -0.27 -11.92
CA CYS A 170 5.03 -1.31 -10.91
C CYS A 170 3.67 -1.90 -10.45
N TYR A 171 2.65 -1.05 -10.25
CA TYR A 171 1.31 -1.51 -9.91
C TYR A 171 0.68 -2.38 -11.01
N THR A 172 0.95 -2.06 -12.28
CA THR A 172 0.25 -2.62 -13.44
C THR A 172 1.02 -3.70 -14.20
N SER A 173 2.32 -3.90 -13.93
CA SER A 173 3.15 -4.91 -14.59
C SER A 173 3.72 -5.96 -13.64
N ILE A 174 3.81 -5.69 -12.33
CA ILE A 174 4.47 -6.61 -11.38
C ILE A 174 3.43 -7.36 -10.56
N PRO A 175 3.21 -8.66 -10.85
CA PRO A 175 2.28 -9.45 -10.06
C PRO A 175 2.90 -9.86 -8.72
N SER A 176 2.04 -10.18 -7.74
CA SER A 176 2.48 -10.86 -6.51
C SER A 176 2.85 -12.33 -6.76
N ASP A 177 2.34 -12.94 -7.83
CA ASP A 177 2.56 -14.33 -8.22
C ASP A 177 2.61 -14.46 -9.75
N THR A 178 3.43 -15.35 -10.32
CA THR A 178 3.55 -15.45 -11.79
C THR A 178 2.57 -16.42 -12.43
N ARG A 179 1.82 -17.21 -11.65
CA ARG A 179 0.94 -18.28 -12.14
C ARG A 179 -0.40 -17.71 -12.61
N PRO A 180 -1.03 -18.30 -13.64
CA PRO A 180 -2.24 -17.74 -14.23
C PRO A 180 -3.38 -17.69 -13.20
N GLY A 181 -4.10 -16.57 -13.15
CA GLY A 181 -5.14 -16.30 -12.15
C GLY A 181 -4.58 -15.73 -10.84
N ALA A 182 -3.51 -16.32 -10.29
CA ALA A 182 -2.79 -15.79 -9.12
C ALA A 182 -2.05 -14.47 -9.43
N ASN A 183 -1.63 -14.30 -10.68
CA ASN A 183 -1.00 -13.10 -11.22
C ASN A 183 -1.94 -11.90 -11.42
N THR A 184 -3.17 -11.96 -10.91
CA THR A 184 -4.14 -10.84 -10.98
C THR A 184 -3.99 -9.83 -9.84
N SER A 185 -3.27 -10.17 -8.76
CA SER A 185 -2.92 -9.20 -7.72
C SER A 185 -1.58 -8.51 -8.01
N SER A 186 -1.47 -7.22 -7.67
CA SER A 186 -0.22 -6.44 -7.75
C SER A 186 0.66 -6.73 -6.53
N LEU A 187 1.98 -6.82 -6.73
CA LEU A 187 2.92 -6.99 -5.64
C LEU A 187 2.80 -5.89 -4.57
N ILE A 188 2.65 -4.62 -4.98
CA ILE A 188 2.56 -3.51 -4.02
C ILE A 188 1.27 -3.62 -3.19
N ILE A 189 0.14 -3.97 -3.83
CA ILE A 189 -1.12 -4.21 -3.12
C ILE A 189 -0.96 -5.36 -2.12
N HIS A 190 -0.34 -6.47 -2.54
CA HIS A 190 -0.05 -7.62 -1.69
C HIS A 190 0.76 -7.26 -0.44
N LEU A 191 1.82 -6.46 -0.60
CA LEU A 191 2.64 -6.01 0.52
C LEU A 191 1.84 -5.13 1.49
N LEU A 192 1.03 -4.21 0.97
CA LEU A 192 0.15 -3.33 1.76
C LEU A 192 -0.92 -4.14 2.52
N SER A 193 -1.63 -5.05 1.84
CA SER A 193 -2.70 -5.84 2.45
C SER A 193 -2.17 -6.85 3.47
N SER A 194 -1.03 -7.48 3.20
CA SER A 194 -0.36 -8.35 4.18
C SER A 194 0.03 -7.56 5.42
N SER A 195 0.64 -6.39 5.27
CA SER A 195 1.01 -5.56 6.43
C SER A 195 -0.21 -5.01 7.19
N ALA A 196 -1.29 -4.68 6.49
CA ALA A 196 -2.54 -4.23 7.10
C ALA A 196 -3.15 -5.28 8.04
N LEU A 197 -2.96 -6.57 7.74
CA LEU A 197 -3.44 -7.69 8.56
C LEU A 197 -2.56 -7.98 9.77
N ILE A 198 -1.29 -7.54 9.80
CA ILE A 198 -0.41 -7.74 10.95
C ILE A 198 -1.02 -7.18 12.23
N TRP A 199 -1.57 -5.96 12.17
CA TRP A 199 -2.11 -5.29 13.35
C TRP A 199 -3.31 -6.01 13.98
N PRO A 200 -4.39 -6.36 13.24
CA PRO A 200 -5.51 -7.11 13.83
C PRO A 200 -5.17 -8.56 14.19
N LEU A 201 -4.17 -9.18 13.57
CA LEU A 201 -3.71 -10.53 13.93
C LEU A 201 -2.83 -10.57 15.20
N ASN A 202 -2.25 -9.44 15.61
CA ASN A 202 -1.28 -9.35 16.71
C ASN A 202 -1.57 -8.23 17.71
N GLU A 203 -2.84 -7.99 18.04
CA GLU A 203 -3.17 -6.83 18.89
C GLU A 203 -2.53 -6.88 20.30
N ASN A 204 -2.21 -8.08 20.81
CA ASN A 204 -1.64 -8.27 22.14
C ASN A 204 -0.10 -8.10 22.22
N ILE A 205 0.56 -7.78 21.10
CA ILE A 205 2.02 -7.63 21.04
C ILE A 205 2.41 -6.17 21.34
N ALA A 206 3.60 -5.96 21.93
CA ALA A 206 4.13 -4.61 22.18
C ALA A 206 4.19 -3.78 20.89
N LYS A 207 3.83 -2.49 20.98
CA LYS A 207 3.78 -1.57 19.81
C LYS A 207 5.06 -1.58 18.96
N LYS A 208 6.23 -1.67 19.60
CA LYS A 208 7.52 -1.77 18.93
C LYS A 208 7.60 -3.01 18.03
N ASP A 209 7.21 -4.16 18.56
CA ASP A 209 7.30 -5.43 17.84
C ASP A 209 6.28 -5.46 16.69
N ILE A 210 5.10 -4.84 16.86
CA ILE A 210 4.15 -4.61 15.75
C ILE A 210 4.82 -3.82 14.62
N ALA A 211 5.59 -2.77 14.92
CA ALA A 211 6.29 -1.99 13.89
C ALA A 211 7.34 -2.83 13.14
N ILE A 212 8.08 -3.69 13.83
CA ILE A 212 9.02 -4.65 13.21
C ILE A 212 8.29 -5.59 12.26
N PHE A 213 7.18 -6.20 12.70
CA PHE A 213 6.39 -7.09 11.85
C PHE A 213 5.78 -6.37 10.64
N ARG A 214 5.34 -5.13 10.80
CA ARG A 214 4.83 -4.30 9.70
C ARG A 214 5.91 -4.01 8.66
N ILE A 215 7.08 -3.55 9.08
CA ILE A 215 8.19 -3.29 8.15
C ILE A 215 8.62 -4.58 7.45
N ALA A 216 8.75 -5.67 8.20
CA ALA A 216 9.07 -6.98 7.61
C ALA A 216 7.98 -7.41 6.60
N SER A 217 6.70 -7.25 6.92
CA SER A 217 5.59 -7.58 6.01
C SER A 217 5.53 -6.66 4.78
N LEU A 218 5.86 -5.38 4.89
CA LEU A 218 5.95 -4.47 3.73
C LEU A 218 7.13 -4.79 2.81
N LEU A 219 8.11 -5.54 3.30
CA LEU A 219 9.37 -5.83 2.61
C LEU A 219 9.61 -7.31 2.31
N HIS A 220 8.76 -8.24 2.75
CA HIS A 220 9.06 -9.67 2.71
C HIS A 220 9.21 -10.27 1.30
N ASP A 221 8.52 -9.65 0.34
CA ASP A 221 8.40 -10.11 -1.05
C ASP A 221 8.99 -9.13 -2.06
N ILE A 222 9.69 -8.07 -1.61
CA ILE A 222 10.28 -7.07 -2.52
C ILE A 222 11.38 -7.65 -3.41
N GLY A 223 11.87 -8.85 -3.11
CA GLY A 223 12.84 -9.58 -3.91
C GLY A 223 12.23 -10.32 -5.10
N LYS A 224 10.90 -10.49 -5.17
CA LYS A 224 10.22 -11.21 -6.26
C LYS A 224 10.60 -10.68 -7.65
N PRO A 225 10.54 -9.37 -7.93
CA PRO A 225 10.91 -8.82 -9.23
C PRO A 225 12.40 -9.00 -9.60
N LEU A 226 13.26 -9.27 -8.62
CA LEU A 226 14.69 -9.50 -8.83
C LEU A 226 14.99 -10.98 -9.05
N ASN A 227 14.29 -11.86 -8.34
CA ASN A 227 14.39 -13.31 -8.44
C ASN A 227 13.19 -13.97 -7.74
N TYR A 228 12.16 -14.39 -8.50
CA TYR A 228 10.98 -15.04 -7.92
C TYR A 228 11.31 -16.36 -7.20
N GLU A 229 12.24 -17.15 -7.75
CA GLU A 229 12.61 -18.47 -7.22
C GLU A 229 13.34 -18.35 -5.87
N ARG A 230 14.21 -17.33 -5.71
CA ARG A 230 14.97 -17.05 -4.48
C ARG A 230 14.59 -15.70 -3.89
N HIS A 231 13.30 -15.36 -3.91
CA HIS A 231 12.82 -14.04 -3.52
C HIS A 231 13.10 -13.74 -2.04
N VAL A 232 13.15 -14.74 -1.17
CA VAL A 232 13.46 -14.54 0.26
C VAL A 232 14.85 -13.92 0.43
N ASP A 233 15.88 -14.53 -0.19
CA ASP A 233 17.25 -14.05 -0.10
C ASP A 233 17.41 -12.66 -0.75
N ALA A 234 16.74 -12.46 -1.91
CA ALA A 234 16.71 -11.17 -2.57
C ALA A 234 16.02 -10.10 -1.70
N SER A 235 14.91 -10.42 -1.03
CA SER A 235 14.17 -9.51 -0.15
C SER A 235 15.00 -9.12 1.07
N VAL A 236 15.69 -10.06 1.71
CA VAL A 236 16.62 -9.76 2.82
C VAL A 236 17.73 -8.81 2.36
N LYS A 237 18.31 -9.05 1.19
CA LYS A 237 19.38 -8.20 0.63
C LYS A 237 18.89 -6.78 0.35
N GLU A 238 17.74 -6.63 -0.30
CA GLU A 238 17.20 -5.31 -0.62
C GLU A 238 16.67 -4.58 0.63
N ALA A 239 16.02 -5.28 1.56
CA ALA A 239 15.57 -4.69 2.82
C ALA A 239 16.77 -4.14 3.63
N ARG A 240 17.90 -4.87 3.65
CA ARG A 240 19.14 -4.39 4.27
C ARG A 240 19.64 -3.10 3.62
N LYS A 241 19.67 -3.03 2.28
CA LYS A 241 20.06 -1.80 1.56
C LYS A 241 19.11 -0.64 1.83
N LEU A 242 17.80 -0.91 1.86
CA LEU A 242 16.77 0.11 2.09
C LEU A 242 16.84 0.70 3.50
N LEU A 243 17.17 -0.11 4.51
CA LEU A 243 17.04 0.28 5.92
C LEU A 243 18.38 0.55 6.64
N SER A 244 19.51 0.10 6.10
CA SER A 244 20.82 0.33 6.73
C SER A 244 21.11 1.83 6.90
N GLY A 245 21.57 2.21 8.10
CA GLY A 245 21.80 3.61 8.50
C GLY A 245 20.52 4.42 8.78
N LEU A 246 19.33 3.88 8.52
CA LEU A 246 18.04 4.55 8.78
C LEU A 246 17.42 4.12 10.12
N ILE A 247 17.74 2.92 10.57
CA ILE A 247 17.27 2.33 11.83
C ILE A 247 18.46 1.69 12.55
N LEU A 248 18.29 1.42 13.85
CA LEU A 248 19.31 0.74 14.65
C LEU A 248 19.57 -0.68 14.13
N ASP A 249 20.83 -1.10 14.06
CA ASP A 249 21.24 -2.41 13.54
C ASP A 249 20.52 -3.57 14.26
N LYS A 250 20.33 -3.47 15.58
CA LYS A 250 19.60 -4.48 16.36
C LYS A 250 18.14 -4.68 15.89
N ASP A 251 17.50 -3.62 15.42
CA ASP A 251 16.12 -3.66 14.95
C ASP A 251 16.09 -4.08 13.47
N LEU A 252 17.10 -3.69 12.68
CA LEU A 252 17.32 -4.17 11.33
C LEU A 252 17.47 -5.70 11.29
N GLU A 253 18.35 -6.29 12.10
CA GLU A 253 18.55 -7.74 12.11
C GLU A 253 17.25 -8.49 12.46
N LYS A 254 16.44 -7.96 13.39
CA LYS A 254 15.12 -8.53 13.72
C LYS A 254 14.17 -8.49 12.52
N ILE A 255 14.11 -7.36 11.80
CA ILE A 255 13.29 -7.23 10.59
C ILE A 255 13.74 -8.26 9.54
N LEU A 256 15.05 -8.37 9.30
CA LEU A 256 15.61 -9.31 8.32
C LEU A 256 15.35 -10.77 8.70
N GLU A 257 15.43 -11.12 9.98
CA GLU A 257 15.06 -12.44 10.48
C GLU A 257 13.58 -12.75 10.23
N LYS A 258 12.68 -11.77 10.46
CA LYS A 258 11.25 -11.93 10.18
C LYS A 258 10.94 -12.06 8.68
N ILE A 259 11.68 -11.36 7.83
CA ILE A 259 11.61 -11.55 6.37
C ILE A 259 12.10 -12.95 6.01
N LYS A 260 13.23 -13.41 6.56
CA LYS A 260 13.80 -14.72 6.23
C LYS A 260 12.88 -15.89 6.60
N SER A 261 12.18 -15.77 7.72
CA SER A 261 11.30 -16.80 8.28
C SER A 261 9.82 -16.67 7.83
N HIS A 262 9.50 -15.85 6.82
CA HIS A 262 8.10 -15.57 6.49
C HIS A 262 7.33 -16.77 5.91
N HIS A 263 8.02 -17.79 5.38
CA HIS A 263 7.41 -19.06 4.95
C HIS A 263 7.25 -20.08 6.09
N GLU A 264 7.78 -19.80 7.29
CA GLU A 264 7.70 -20.72 8.42
C GLU A 264 6.29 -20.70 9.05
N LYS A 265 5.73 -21.89 9.28
CA LYS A 265 4.41 -22.05 9.90
C LYS A 265 4.39 -21.43 11.30
N GLY A 266 3.32 -20.68 11.60
CA GLY A 266 3.14 -20.00 12.87
C GLY A 266 3.75 -18.59 12.93
N ASN A 267 4.49 -18.16 11.90
CA ASN A 267 4.87 -16.77 11.74
C ASN A 267 3.63 -15.94 11.38
N VAL A 268 3.43 -14.81 12.04
CA VAL A 268 2.27 -13.95 11.78
C VAL A 268 2.33 -13.32 10.39
N ILE A 269 3.54 -13.10 9.84
CA ILE A 269 3.69 -12.68 8.44
C ILE A 269 3.15 -13.77 7.51
N SER A 270 3.45 -15.05 7.76
CA SER A 270 2.91 -16.18 6.99
C SER A 270 1.38 -16.22 7.05
N LEU A 271 0.80 -16.00 8.23
CA LEU A 271 -0.66 -15.96 8.41
C LEU A 271 -1.30 -14.77 7.68
N ALA A 272 -0.66 -13.61 7.75
CA ALA A 272 -1.12 -12.39 7.08
C ALA A 272 -1.02 -12.52 5.55
N ASP A 273 0.08 -13.08 5.06
CA ASP A 273 0.36 -13.37 3.65
C ASP A 273 -0.69 -14.32 3.04
N ALA A 274 -0.98 -15.42 3.74
CA ALA A 274 -2.01 -16.38 3.34
C ALA A 274 -3.43 -15.76 3.31
N LYS A 275 -3.78 -14.98 4.34
CA LYS A 275 -5.08 -14.28 4.40
C LYS A 275 -5.20 -13.17 3.35
N SER A 276 -4.13 -12.40 3.13
CA SER A 276 -4.04 -11.35 2.11
C SER A 276 -4.25 -11.91 0.71
N SER A 277 -3.59 -13.04 0.41
CA SER A 277 -3.71 -13.73 -0.86
C SER A 277 -5.08 -14.38 -1.07
N SER A 278 -5.91 -14.48 -0.02
CA SER A 278 -7.19 -15.19 -0.02
C SER A 278 -7.08 -16.54 -0.73
N THR A 279 -5.96 -17.24 -0.51
CA THR A 279 -5.49 -18.36 -1.34
C THR A 279 -6.61 -19.37 -1.58
N ASP A 280 -7.37 -19.71 -0.54
CA ASP A 280 -8.46 -20.69 -0.65
C ASP A 280 -9.62 -20.19 -1.53
N ARG A 281 -10.00 -18.92 -1.44
CA ARG A 281 -11.05 -18.33 -2.29
C ARG A 281 -10.57 -18.22 -3.73
N LEU A 282 -9.36 -17.71 -3.93
CA LEU A 282 -8.76 -17.57 -5.26
C LEU A 282 -8.61 -18.93 -5.94
N MET A 283 -8.22 -19.97 -5.21
CA MET A 283 -8.13 -21.33 -5.74
C MET A 283 -9.49 -21.89 -6.16
N LYS A 284 -10.58 -21.59 -5.43
CA LYS A 284 -11.95 -21.95 -5.87
C LYS A 284 -12.27 -21.33 -7.24
N TYR A 285 -11.94 -20.05 -7.41
CA TYR A 285 -12.11 -19.36 -8.70
C TYR A 285 -11.24 -19.98 -9.80
N ILE A 286 -9.95 -20.19 -9.54
CA ILE A 286 -9.00 -20.79 -10.49
C ILE A 286 -9.51 -22.16 -10.98
N ARG A 287 -9.89 -23.05 -10.05
CA ARG A 287 -10.43 -24.37 -10.37
C ARG A 287 -11.67 -24.29 -11.25
N TYR A 288 -12.60 -23.38 -10.91
CA TYR A 288 -13.83 -23.18 -11.67
C TYR A 288 -13.59 -22.62 -13.08
N THR A 289 -12.64 -21.69 -13.23
CA THR A 289 -12.45 -20.98 -14.50
C THR A 289 -11.48 -21.67 -15.44
N ILE A 290 -10.31 -22.06 -14.95
CA ILE A 290 -9.19 -22.57 -15.76
C ILE A 290 -8.68 -23.94 -15.29
N GLY A 291 -9.24 -24.50 -14.22
CA GLY A 291 -8.78 -25.75 -13.61
C GLY A 291 -8.71 -26.92 -14.60
N GLY A 292 -9.70 -27.07 -15.48
CA GLY A 292 -9.68 -28.14 -16.49
C GLY A 292 -8.60 -27.98 -17.58
N ASP A 293 -8.16 -26.75 -17.86
CA ASP A 293 -7.04 -26.52 -18.78
C ASP A 293 -5.70 -26.77 -18.06
N VAL A 294 -5.58 -26.34 -16.81
CA VAL A 294 -4.41 -26.59 -15.97
C VAL A 294 -4.20 -28.08 -15.74
N GLU A 295 -5.26 -28.83 -15.43
CA GLU A 295 -5.19 -30.27 -15.24
C GLU A 295 -4.64 -31.00 -16.47
N LYS A 296 -5.09 -30.62 -17.67
CA LYS A 296 -4.57 -31.18 -18.93
C LYS A 296 -3.08 -30.90 -19.09
N LEU A 297 -2.63 -29.67 -18.81
CA LEU A 297 -1.21 -29.31 -18.88
C LEU A 297 -0.37 -30.10 -17.89
N VAL A 298 -0.87 -30.29 -16.66
CA VAL A 298 -0.17 -31.09 -15.64
C VAL A 298 -0.03 -32.53 -16.11
N ARG A 299 -1.12 -33.17 -16.57
CA ARG A 299 -1.08 -34.55 -17.05
C ARG A 299 -0.17 -34.76 -18.26
N GLU A 300 0.08 -33.72 -19.05
CA GLU A 300 0.90 -33.79 -20.25
C GLU A 300 2.39 -33.49 -20.01
N ILE A 301 2.72 -32.76 -18.94
CA ILE A 301 4.10 -32.28 -18.66
C ILE A 301 4.67 -32.93 -17.39
N ALA A 302 3.82 -33.31 -16.45
CA ALA A 302 4.14 -33.91 -15.17
C ALA A 302 3.26 -35.16 -14.95
N GLU A 303 3.56 -36.21 -15.72
CA GLU A 303 2.78 -37.46 -15.81
C GLU A 303 2.62 -38.18 -14.45
N ASP A 304 3.54 -37.96 -13.51
CA ASP A 304 3.56 -38.62 -12.19
C ASP A 304 2.62 -37.98 -11.15
N VAL A 305 1.87 -36.94 -11.51
CA VAL A 305 0.95 -36.24 -10.59
C VAL A 305 -0.46 -36.81 -10.71
N ASP A 306 -0.76 -37.82 -9.89
CA ASP A 306 -2.07 -38.49 -9.89
C ASP A 306 -3.13 -37.76 -9.06
N GLU A 307 -2.78 -37.28 -7.87
CA GLU A 307 -3.71 -36.64 -6.94
C GLU A 307 -3.68 -35.12 -7.05
N ASP A 308 -4.87 -34.52 -7.20
CA ASP A 308 -5.11 -33.07 -7.31
C ASP A 308 -4.10 -32.29 -8.20
N PRO A 309 -4.09 -32.52 -9.53
CA PRO A 309 -3.16 -31.87 -10.46
C PRO A 309 -3.17 -30.34 -10.38
N VAL A 310 -4.36 -29.74 -10.20
CA VAL A 310 -4.49 -28.28 -10.10
C VAL A 310 -3.94 -27.78 -8.76
N GLY A 311 -4.21 -28.47 -7.65
CA GLY A 311 -3.62 -28.10 -6.36
C GLY A 311 -2.10 -28.17 -6.39
N TRP A 312 -1.55 -29.21 -6.99
CA TRP A 312 -0.11 -29.36 -7.19
C TRP A 312 0.49 -28.21 -8.02
N ALA A 313 -0.10 -27.85 -9.17
CA ALA A 313 0.38 -26.77 -10.03
C ALA A 313 0.39 -25.38 -9.35
N TYR A 314 -0.43 -25.19 -8.32
CA TYR A 314 -0.46 -23.98 -7.49
C TYR A 314 0.19 -24.18 -6.11
N GLY A 315 0.91 -25.28 -5.93
CA GLY A 315 1.70 -25.58 -4.75
C GLY A 315 2.97 -24.73 -4.63
N SER A 316 3.97 -25.23 -3.93
CA SER A 316 5.25 -24.55 -3.74
C SER A 316 6.41 -25.51 -4.02
N GLY A 317 7.59 -24.96 -4.27
CA GLY A 317 8.80 -25.75 -4.51
C GLY A 317 9.29 -25.69 -5.95
N ARG A 318 10.50 -26.22 -6.15
CA ARG A 318 11.25 -26.12 -7.41
C ARG A 318 10.55 -26.84 -8.56
N GLU A 319 9.94 -27.98 -8.29
CA GLU A 319 9.22 -28.78 -9.30
C GLU A 319 8.06 -27.99 -9.93
N ILE A 320 7.33 -27.21 -9.13
CA ILE A 320 6.22 -26.36 -9.60
C ILE A 320 6.74 -25.21 -10.47
N TRP A 321 7.88 -24.62 -10.09
CA TRP A 321 8.54 -23.59 -10.90
C TRP A 321 9.02 -24.13 -12.23
N GLU A 322 9.63 -25.32 -12.23
CA GLU A 322 10.09 -25.99 -13.45
C GLU A 322 8.91 -26.40 -14.33
N PHE A 323 7.77 -26.80 -13.76
CA PHE A 323 6.55 -27.07 -14.51
C PHE A 323 6.06 -25.84 -15.28
N TRP A 324 5.88 -24.69 -14.62
CA TRP A 324 5.40 -23.48 -15.32
C TRP A 324 6.42 -22.93 -16.33
N LYS A 325 7.73 -23.08 -16.07
CA LYS A 325 8.76 -22.78 -17.07
C LYS A 325 8.62 -23.68 -18.30
N LYS A 326 8.46 -24.99 -18.12
CA LYS A 326 8.21 -25.95 -19.22
C LYS A 326 6.92 -25.67 -19.98
N VAL A 327 5.86 -25.22 -19.30
CA VAL A 327 4.60 -24.79 -19.95
C VAL A 327 4.88 -23.66 -20.92
N GLU A 328 5.60 -22.62 -20.49
CA GLU A 328 5.93 -21.47 -21.34
C GLU A 328 6.92 -21.82 -22.45
N GLU A 329 7.86 -22.75 -22.22
CA GLU A 329 8.81 -23.24 -23.23
C GLU A 329 8.12 -24.08 -24.32
N LYS A 330 7.21 -24.99 -23.92
CA LYS A 330 6.49 -25.90 -24.83
C LYS A 330 5.32 -25.19 -25.53
N TYR A 331 4.66 -24.27 -24.81
CA TYR A 331 3.49 -23.52 -25.26
C TYR A 331 3.65 -22.02 -24.98
N PRO A 332 4.47 -21.29 -25.76
CA PRO A 332 4.69 -19.86 -25.57
C PRO A 332 3.38 -19.06 -25.54
N GLY A 333 3.20 -18.20 -24.52
CA GLY A 333 1.98 -17.43 -24.31
C GLY A 333 0.82 -18.18 -23.65
N LYS A 334 1.00 -19.46 -23.28
CA LYS A 334 -0.08 -20.22 -22.63
C LYS A 334 -0.48 -19.64 -21.27
N ILE A 335 0.48 -19.10 -20.53
CA ILE A 335 0.20 -18.42 -19.25
C ILE A 335 -0.66 -17.18 -19.48
N MET A 336 -0.40 -16.41 -20.54
CA MET A 336 -1.22 -15.26 -20.94
C MET A 336 -2.65 -15.69 -21.27
N GLU A 337 -2.82 -16.70 -22.14
CA GLU A 337 -4.12 -17.23 -22.54
C GLU A 337 -4.95 -17.67 -21.32
N LEU A 338 -4.34 -18.42 -20.40
CA LEU A 338 -5.01 -18.86 -19.18
C LEU A 338 -5.38 -17.68 -18.26
N THR A 339 -4.52 -16.67 -18.17
CA THR A 339 -4.80 -15.46 -17.39
C THR A 339 -5.96 -14.67 -17.97
N GLU A 340 -6.01 -14.49 -19.30
CA GLU A 340 -7.12 -13.82 -19.98
C GLU A 340 -8.43 -14.57 -19.79
N LYS A 341 -8.41 -15.89 -19.97
CA LYS A 341 -9.57 -16.77 -19.74
C LYS A 341 -10.08 -16.70 -18.31
N PHE A 342 -9.17 -16.61 -17.32
CA PHE A 342 -9.53 -16.40 -15.92
C PHE A 342 -10.28 -15.07 -15.74
N ILE A 343 -9.71 -13.97 -16.23
CA ILE A 343 -10.30 -12.61 -16.10
C ILE A 343 -11.67 -12.54 -16.76
N GLU A 344 -11.82 -13.06 -17.98
CA GLU A 344 -13.09 -13.05 -18.70
C GLU A 344 -14.19 -13.77 -17.95
N LYS A 345 -13.87 -14.97 -17.44
CA LYS A 345 -14.83 -15.74 -16.65
C LYS A 345 -15.19 -15.01 -15.36
N ILE A 346 -14.23 -14.45 -14.62
CA ILE A 346 -14.49 -13.69 -13.39
C ILE A 346 -15.37 -12.46 -13.64
N ASN A 347 -15.11 -11.70 -14.71
CA ASN A 347 -15.93 -10.53 -15.03
C ASN A 347 -17.36 -10.92 -15.45
N SER A 348 -17.52 -12.05 -16.15
CA SER A 348 -18.84 -12.59 -16.49
C SER A 348 -19.63 -13.04 -15.26
N ILE A 349 -18.92 -13.52 -14.25
CA ILE A 349 -19.45 -13.95 -12.96
C ILE A 349 -19.87 -12.75 -12.11
N GLN A 350 -19.10 -11.66 -12.05
CA GLN A 350 -19.51 -10.47 -11.30
C GLN A 350 -20.79 -9.84 -11.88
N SER A 351 -21.04 -10.04 -13.17
CA SER A 351 -22.19 -9.50 -13.89
C SER A 351 -23.48 -10.32 -13.73
N ARG A 352 -23.40 -11.51 -13.15
CA ARG A 352 -24.54 -12.42 -12.92
C ARG A 352 -24.43 -12.95 -11.49
N ASN A 353 -25.45 -12.83 -10.64
CA ASN A 353 -25.47 -13.37 -9.25
C ASN A 353 -25.39 -14.93 -9.18
N VAL A 354 -24.56 -15.58 -9.99
CA VAL A 354 -24.48 -17.02 -10.26
C VAL A 354 -23.59 -17.73 -9.24
N LEU A 355 -22.73 -17.01 -8.52
CA LEU A 355 -21.85 -17.61 -7.50
C LEU A 355 -22.42 -17.63 -6.08
N GLU A 356 -23.46 -16.86 -5.78
CA GLU A 356 -24.13 -16.93 -4.47
C GLU A 356 -24.76 -18.32 -4.22
N GLN A 357 -24.91 -19.15 -5.26
CA GLN A 357 -25.53 -20.49 -5.15
C GLN A 357 -24.56 -21.68 -5.24
N LYS A 358 -23.25 -21.47 -5.52
CA LYS A 358 -22.28 -22.58 -5.68
C LYS A 358 -21.00 -22.44 -4.87
N VAL A 359 -20.73 -21.27 -4.32
CA VAL A 359 -19.64 -21.09 -3.35
C VAL A 359 -20.29 -21.21 -1.97
N GLU A 360 -20.03 -22.31 -1.26
CA GLU A 360 -20.42 -22.45 0.16
C GLU A 360 -20.09 -21.17 0.93
N GLU A 361 -20.92 -20.87 1.93
CA GLU A 361 -20.82 -19.66 2.75
C GLU A 361 -19.36 -19.31 3.03
N PRO A 362 -18.96 -18.03 2.85
CA PRO A 362 -17.59 -17.62 3.09
C PRO A 362 -17.22 -18.02 4.52
N GLU A 363 -16.16 -18.82 4.63
CA GLU A 363 -15.54 -19.18 5.90
C GLU A 363 -15.46 -17.91 6.76
N ILE A 364 -16.05 -17.99 7.96
CA ILE A 364 -16.25 -16.84 8.85
C ILE A 364 -14.92 -16.12 8.97
N MET A 365 -14.84 -14.90 8.42
CA MET A 365 -13.68 -14.02 8.65
C MET A 365 -13.44 -13.99 10.15
N ASP A 366 -12.18 -14.22 10.54
CA ASP A 366 -11.74 -14.17 11.94
C ASP A 366 -12.46 -13.03 12.66
N LYS A 367 -13.26 -13.36 13.68
CA LYS A 367 -14.16 -12.41 14.36
C LYS A 367 -13.42 -11.22 14.97
N ASN A 368 -12.09 -11.32 15.08
CA ASN A 368 -11.21 -10.27 15.57
C ASN A 368 -10.80 -9.25 14.50
N ILE A 369 -11.07 -9.51 13.22
CA ILE A 369 -10.73 -8.62 12.10
C ILE A 369 -12.00 -8.01 11.53
N LEU A 370 -12.12 -6.69 11.59
CA LEU A 370 -13.24 -5.96 10.99
C LEU A 370 -12.80 -5.27 9.70
N PHE A 371 -13.64 -5.41 8.67
CA PHE A 371 -13.58 -4.60 7.47
C PHE A 371 -14.65 -3.52 7.57
N VAL A 372 -14.23 -2.27 7.77
CA VAL A 372 -15.14 -1.15 8.04
C VAL A 372 -15.14 -0.18 6.86
N LYS A 373 -16.34 0.16 6.40
CA LYS A 373 -16.56 1.21 5.41
C LYS A 373 -17.16 2.42 6.09
N ILE A 374 -16.54 3.57 5.89
CA ILE A 374 -17.01 4.89 6.31
C ILE A 374 -17.47 5.60 5.05
N ASP A 375 -18.71 6.09 5.04
CA ASP A 375 -19.32 6.77 3.89
C ASP A 375 -19.84 8.14 4.31
N LEU A 376 -19.22 9.19 3.77
CA LEU A 376 -19.64 10.57 3.98
C LEU A 376 -20.79 10.90 3.01
N ARG A 377 -22.00 10.88 3.55
CA ARG A 377 -23.23 11.13 2.78
C ARG A 377 -23.46 12.63 2.56
N GLY A 378 -24.18 12.97 1.50
CA GLY A 378 -24.64 14.34 1.24
C GLY A 378 -23.61 15.27 0.58
N ILE A 379 -22.45 14.74 0.15
CA ILE A 379 -21.37 15.51 -0.50
C ILE A 379 -21.88 16.36 -1.67
N GLN A 380 -22.67 15.77 -2.58
CA GLN A 380 -23.18 16.51 -3.74
C GLN A 380 -24.08 17.67 -3.33
N LYS A 381 -24.93 17.50 -2.30
CA LYS A 381 -25.80 18.55 -1.79
C LYS A 381 -24.97 19.69 -1.18
N TYR A 382 -23.93 19.37 -0.42
CA TYR A 382 -23.02 20.34 0.19
C TYR A 382 -22.21 21.13 -0.86
N ILE A 383 -21.61 20.44 -1.83
CA ILE A 383 -20.80 21.11 -2.87
C ILE A 383 -21.69 22.02 -3.73
N ARG A 384 -22.90 21.55 -4.08
CA ARG A 384 -23.85 22.28 -4.95
C ARG A 384 -24.70 23.33 -4.23
N SER A 385 -24.64 23.43 -2.90
CA SER A 385 -25.33 24.52 -2.18
C SER A 385 -24.64 25.87 -2.33
N THR A 386 -23.46 25.91 -2.97
CA THR A 386 -22.71 27.13 -3.23
C THR A 386 -23.03 27.70 -4.61
N ILE A 387 -23.05 29.04 -4.73
CA ILE A 387 -23.46 29.74 -5.98
C ILE A 387 -22.24 30.09 -6.87
N SER A 388 -21.04 30.17 -6.30
CA SER A 388 -19.83 30.55 -7.04
C SER A 388 -18.91 29.36 -7.29
N LEU A 389 -18.24 29.34 -8.45
CA LEU A 389 -17.26 28.31 -8.81
C LEU A 389 -16.11 28.21 -7.79
N LYS A 390 -15.67 29.34 -7.23
CA LYS A 390 -14.63 29.37 -6.19
C LYS A 390 -15.08 28.64 -4.93
N ALA A 391 -16.32 28.89 -4.49
CA ALA A 391 -16.90 28.22 -3.33
C ALA A 391 -17.13 26.72 -3.59
N LEU A 392 -17.49 26.35 -4.82
CA LEU A 392 -17.63 24.95 -5.25
C LEU A 392 -16.29 24.20 -5.16
N SER A 393 -15.21 24.78 -5.70
CA SER A 393 -13.86 24.21 -5.62
C SER A 393 -13.37 24.10 -4.17
N GLY A 394 -13.62 25.12 -3.35
CA GLY A 394 -13.27 25.10 -1.92
C GLY A 394 -14.03 24.03 -1.14
N ALA A 395 -15.35 23.89 -1.40
CA ALA A 395 -16.17 22.84 -0.79
C ALA A 395 -15.68 21.44 -1.18
N SER A 396 -15.29 21.22 -2.44
CA SER A 396 -14.71 19.95 -2.87
C SER A 396 -13.38 19.66 -2.18
N LEU A 397 -12.49 20.66 -2.10
CA LEU A 397 -11.20 20.52 -1.42
C LEU A 397 -11.37 20.21 0.07
N LEU A 398 -12.36 20.79 0.74
CA LEU A 398 -12.65 20.51 2.15
C LEU A 398 -13.05 19.05 2.38
N ILE A 399 -13.84 18.46 1.48
CA ILE A 399 -14.19 17.03 1.53
C ILE A 399 -12.95 16.17 1.33
N GLU A 400 -12.09 16.51 0.37
CA GLU A 400 -10.84 15.80 0.13
C GLU A 400 -9.89 15.91 1.34
N MET A 401 -9.77 17.08 1.96
CA MET A 401 -9.01 17.30 3.19
C MET A 401 -9.52 16.44 4.35
N LEU A 402 -10.84 16.34 4.51
CA LEU A 402 -11.44 15.50 5.54
C LEU A 402 -11.07 14.02 5.35
N ILE A 403 -11.25 13.52 4.13
CA ILE A 403 -11.14 12.10 3.80
C ILE A 403 -9.68 11.66 3.73
N HIS A 404 -8.80 12.47 3.16
CA HIS A 404 -7.42 12.07 2.85
C HIS A 404 -6.36 12.57 3.82
N TYR A 405 -6.66 13.65 4.57
CA TYR A 405 -5.73 14.21 5.54
C TYR A 405 -6.25 14.05 6.97
N LEU A 406 -7.35 14.72 7.32
CA LEU A 406 -7.74 14.93 8.70
C LEU A 406 -8.13 13.61 9.40
N ILE A 407 -9.05 12.83 8.84
CA ILE A 407 -9.42 11.53 9.42
C ILE A 407 -8.20 10.60 9.50
N PRO A 408 -7.44 10.36 8.41
CA PRO A 408 -6.24 9.53 8.48
C PRO A 408 -5.21 10.03 9.50
N TYR A 409 -4.93 11.34 9.53
CA TYR A 409 -3.98 11.94 10.47
C TYR A 409 -4.35 11.63 11.91
N ARG A 410 -5.62 11.81 12.29
CA ARG A 410 -6.08 11.48 13.65
C ARG A 410 -5.90 10.00 13.96
N LEU A 411 -6.35 9.12 13.06
CA LEU A 411 -6.23 7.68 13.25
C LEU A 411 -4.78 7.23 13.44
N ILE A 412 -3.87 7.75 12.62
CA ILE A 412 -2.46 7.34 12.60
C ILE A 412 -1.69 8.00 13.76
N GLU A 413 -1.78 9.32 13.90
CA GLU A 413 -0.90 10.08 14.77
C GLU A 413 -1.38 10.14 16.22
N GLU A 414 -2.69 10.20 16.47
CA GLU A 414 -3.27 10.19 17.82
C GLU A 414 -3.50 8.75 18.31
N TYR A 415 -4.04 7.89 17.45
CA TYR A 415 -4.51 6.56 17.85
C TYR A 415 -3.59 5.41 17.43
N GLY A 416 -2.53 5.70 16.65
CA GLY A 416 -1.51 4.72 16.29
C GLY A 416 -1.96 3.68 15.28
N PHE A 417 -2.96 3.98 14.46
CA PHE A 417 -3.40 3.10 13.38
C PHE A 417 -2.29 3.00 12.31
N PRO A 418 -1.99 1.81 11.78
CA PRO A 418 -1.13 1.66 10.61
C PRO A 418 -1.69 2.39 9.39
N TYR A 419 -0.84 3.07 8.62
CA TYR A 419 -1.28 3.74 7.38
C TYR A 419 -1.84 2.75 6.35
N GLU A 420 -1.20 1.59 6.19
CA GLU A 420 -1.63 0.54 5.27
C GLU A 420 -2.99 -0.08 5.65
N SER A 421 -3.46 0.09 6.90
CA SER A 421 -4.76 -0.43 7.31
C SER A 421 -5.93 0.34 6.66
N ILE A 422 -5.69 1.59 6.23
CA ILE A 422 -6.60 2.37 5.39
C ILE A 422 -6.43 1.89 3.94
N LEU A 423 -7.24 0.92 3.53
CA LEU A 423 -7.13 0.28 2.22
C LEU A 423 -7.50 1.22 1.08
N TYR A 424 -8.53 2.03 1.29
CA TYR A 424 -9.02 2.98 0.31
C TYR A 424 -9.48 4.25 1.02
N SER A 425 -9.22 5.38 0.38
CA SER A 425 -9.72 6.69 0.76
C SER A 425 -9.98 7.44 -0.55
N GLY A 426 -11.18 7.97 -0.75
CA GLY A 426 -11.54 8.74 -1.94
C GLY A 426 -13.04 8.81 -2.22
N GLY A 427 -13.50 9.90 -2.84
CA GLY A 427 -14.90 10.06 -3.22
C GLY A 427 -15.86 9.97 -2.03
N GLY A 428 -15.46 10.51 -0.88
CA GLY A 428 -16.26 10.46 0.36
C GLY A 428 -16.21 9.14 1.13
N ASN A 429 -15.46 8.16 0.65
CA ASN A 429 -15.43 6.83 1.23
C ASN A 429 -14.05 6.52 1.82
N ILE A 430 -14.01 5.92 3.01
CA ILE A 430 -12.82 5.33 3.61
C ILE A 430 -13.12 3.86 3.88
N VAL A 431 -12.23 2.98 3.45
CA VAL A 431 -12.29 1.54 3.73
C VAL A 431 -11.07 1.18 4.57
N ILE A 432 -11.29 0.59 5.74
CA ILE A 432 -10.25 0.32 6.71
C ILE A 432 -10.38 -1.08 7.29
N ILE A 433 -9.25 -1.76 7.47
CA ILE A 433 -9.15 -3.00 8.26
C ILE A 433 -8.67 -2.64 9.67
N ILE A 434 -9.37 -3.14 10.69
CA ILE A 434 -9.05 -2.87 12.10
C ILE A 434 -9.24 -4.11 12.97
N PRO A 435 -8.58 -4.19 14.14
CA PRO A 435 -8.99 -5.13 15.17
C PRO A 435 -10.40 -4.80 15.68
N ALA A 436 -11.20 -5.81 15.99
CA ALA A 436 -12.57 -5.63 16.47
C ALA A 436 -12.66 -4.75 17.72
N SER A 437 -11.66 -4.81 18.60
CA SER A 437 -11.54 -3.98 19.80
C SER A 437 -11.40 -2.47 19.52
N ARG A 438 -11.00 -2.07 18.29
CA ARG A 438 -10.72 -0.68 17.92
C ARG A 438 -11.91 0.05 17.32
N ILE A 439 -13.06 -0.62 17.17
CA ILE A 439 -14.26 -0.01 16.59
C ILE A 439 -14.76 1.21 17.38
N SER A 440 -14.62 1.19 18.71
CA SER A 440 -15.02 2.30 19.57
C SER A 440 -14.16 3.55 19.34
N ILE A 441 -12.85 3.36 19.13
CA ILE A 441 -11.91 4.43 18.80
C ILE A 441 -12.25 5.04 17.43
N LEU A 442 -12.53 4.20 16.44
CA LEU A 442 -12.93 4.68 15.11
C LEU A 442 -14.20 5.53 15.19
N ASN A 443 -15.22 5.07 15.91
CA ASN A 443 -16.46 5.83 16.15
C ASN A 443 -16.20 7.16 16.86
N LYS A 444 -15.29 7.18 17.83
CA LYS A 444 -14.89 8.40 18.54
C LYS A 444 -14.26 9.42 17.58
N VAL A 445 -13.28 8.99 16.79
CA VAL A 445 -12.59 9.85 15.81
C VAL A 445 -13.59 10.44 14.82
N MET A 446 -14.54 9.63 14.33
CA MET A 446 -15.55 10.11 13.38
C MET A 446 -16.45 11.19 14.01
N ARG A 447 -16.94 10.96 15.23
CA ARG A 447 -17.77 11.95 15.94
C ARG A 447 -17.03 13.25 16.17
N GLU A 448 -15.84 13.17 16.77
CA GLU A 448 -15.05 14.36 17.12
C GLU A 448 -14.63 15.16 15.88
N THR A 449 -14.25 14.48 14.80
CA THR A 449 -13.84 15.17 13.56
C THR A 449 -15.00 15.90 12.91
N LEU A 450 -16.20 15.29 12.87
CA LEU A 450 -17.39 15.94 12.33
C LEU A 450 -17.84 17.10 13.21
N THR A 451 -17.87 16.93 14.54
CA THR A 451 -18.22 18.00 15.48
C THR A 451 -17.29 19.21 15.33
N ASN A 452 -15.96 19.00 15.28
CA ASN A 452 -15.00 20.10 15.13
C ASN A 452 -15.17 20.90 13.83
N ILE A 453 -15.59 20.24 12.74
CA ILE A 453 -15.82 20.91 11.45
C ILE A 453 -17.14 21.68 11.46
N PHE A 454 -18.21 21.11 12.00
CA PHE A 454 -19.53 21.75 11.97
C PHE A 454 -19.68 22.85 13.02
N ASP A 455 -19.03 22.73 14.17
CA ASP A 455 -19.00 23.80 15.19
C ASP A 455 -18.13 24.99 14.77
N GLY A 456 -17.12 24.76 13.91
CA GLY A 456 -16.28 25.82 13.33
C GLY A 456 -16.88 26.53 12.10
N LEU A 457 -17.96 26.00 11.53
CA LEU A 457 -18.69 26.60 10.39
C LEU A 457 -19.94 27.39 10.82
N GLY A 458 -20.20 27.49 12.12
CA GLY A 458 -21.36 28.15 12.74
C GLY A 458 -21.13 29.62 13.09
#